data_AF-A0A7W1D090-F1
#
_entry.id   AF-A0A7W1D090-F1
#
_cell.length_a   1.000
_cell.length_b   1.000
_cell.length_c   1.000
_cell.angle_alpha   90.00
_cell.angle_beta   90.00
_cell.angle_gamma   90.00
#
_symmetry.space_group_name_H-M   'P 1'
#
loop_
_entity.id
_entity.type
_entity.pdbx_description
1 polymer ?
#
loop_
_entity_poly.entity_id
_entity_poly.type
_entity_poly.pdbx_seq_one_letter_code
_entity_poly.pdbx_strand_id
1 'polypeptide(L)'
;MEAAREQGRGDGGARVAFLLAWSVAGLCAAMFVASVPLLVLARSAHVPSSWEANLTVGNLLGGALFLIFPLVGALIASRRPRNAIGWILLADGLLWTFLGITDYYGLYGVVRPGSVPFPVGVAGINNFMWVPAVGLLGTYVFLLFPDGRLPSRRWRPLAWLSGVVIVVLCIGVGLTPGPLQNLGGIRNPFGLESNPWVETAGYFLPLLPLCMLASVFSLVMRYRRTRGEVRQQIKWIALAAS
;
A
#
# COMPACT_ATOMS: atom_id res chain seq x y z
N MET A 1 -36.15 -24.55 3.70
CA MET A 1 -35.38 -24.06 4.88
C MET A 1 -33.92 -23.77 4.56
N GLU A 2 -33.29 -24.43 3.57
CA GLU A 2 -31.92 -24.12 3.11
C GLU A 2 -31.79 -22.74 2.43
N ALA A 3 -32.70 -22.37 1.52
CA ALA A 3 -32.67 -21.09 0.83
C ALA A 3 -32.71 -19.87 1.77
N ALA A 4 -33.49 -19.94 2.87
CA ALA A 4 -33.56 -18.88 3.88
C ALA A 4 -32.27 -18.78 4.73
N ARG A 5 -31.55 -19.90 4.93
CA ARG A 5 -30.24 -19.90 5.60
C ARG A 5 -29.12 -19.36 4.71
N GLU A 6 -29.19 -19.58 3.41
CA GLU A 6 -28.24 -19.00 2.44
C GLU A 6 -28.44 -17.49 2.28
N GLN A 7 -29.70 -17.02 2.27
CA GLN A 7 -30.03 -15.60 2.16
C GLN A 7 -29.62 -14.82 3.44
N GLY A 8 -29.87 -15.38 4.63
CA GLY A 8 -29.42 -14.79 5.90
C GLY A 8 -27.89 -14.77 6.10
N ARG A 9 -27.15 -15.74 5.53
CA ARG A 9 -25.67 -15.72 5.52
C ARG A 9 -25.12 -14.68 4.54
N GLY A 10 -25.80 -14.44 3.43
CA GLY A 10 -25.42 -13.42 2.43
C GLY A 10 -25.51 -12.00 2.97
N ASP A 11 -26.61 -11.66 3.64
CA ASP A 11 -26.84 -10.32 4.20
C ASP A 11 -25.91 -9.99 5.37
N GLY A 12 -25.63 -10.96 6.24
CA GLY A 12 -24.68 -10.80 7.35
C GLY A 12 -23.25 -10.52 6.85
N GLY A 13 -22.79 -11.25 5.84
CA GLY A 13 -21.46 -11.06 5.26
C GLY A 13 -21.27 -9.71 4.58
N ALA A 14 -22.30 -9.24 3.86
CA ALA A 14 -22.28 -7.92 3.23
C ALA A 14 -22.23 -6.78 4.27
N ARG A 15 -23.00 -6.91 5.35
CA ARG A 15 -23.00 -5.92 6.45
C ARG A 15 -21.67 -5.86 7.19
N VAL A 16 -21.04 -7.02 7.48
CA VAL A 16 -19.72 -7.07 8.12
C VAL A 16 -18.66 -6.44 7.22
N ALA A 17 -18.66 -6.76 5.93
CA ALA A 17 -17.72 -6.16 4.98
C ALA A 17 -17.89 -4.64 4.86
N PHE A 18 -19.14 -4.16 4.83
CA PHE A 18 -19.44 -2.73 4.88
C PHE A 18 -18.86 -2.07 6.13
N LEU A 19 -19.15 -2.61 7.31
CA LEU A 19 -18.68 -2.04 8.57
C LEU A 19 -17.15 -2.03 8.64
N LEU A 20 -16.51 -3.15 8.31
CA LEU A 20 -15.05 -3.26 8.31
C LEU A 20 -14.40 -2.26 7.35
N ALA A 21 -14.91 -2.17 6.12
CA ALA A 21 -14.39 -1.27 5.10
C ALA A 21 -14.47 0.21 5.55
N TRP A 22 -15.60 0.63 6.10
CA TRP A 22 -15.78 2.00 6.59
C TRP A 22 -15.05 2.27 7.91
N SER A 23 -14.89 1.28 8.79
CA SER A 23 -14.06 1.41 9.99
C SER A 23 -12.60 1.63 9.64
N VAL A 24 -12.06 0.89 8.65
CA VAL A 24 -10.68 1.09 8.17
C VAL A 24 -10.53 2.47 7.52
N ALA A 25 -11.48 2.90 6.68
CA ALA A 25 -11.42 4.24 6.11
C ALA A 25 -11.54 5.36 7.17
N GLY A 26 -12.41 5.18 8.16
CA GLY A 26 -12.53 6.07 9.31
C GLY A 26 -11.24 6.14 10.13
N LEU A 27 -10.56 5.00 10.34
CA LEU A 27 -9.25 4.95 10.97
C LEU A 27 -8.20 5.72 10.17
N CYS A 28 -8.15 5.55 8.84
CA CYS A 28 -7.24 6.32 7.97
C CYS A 28 -7.48 7.83 8.12
N ALA A 29 -8.75 8.26 8.11
CA ALA A 29 -9.10 9.66 8.30
C ALA A 29 -8.70 10.17 9.70
N ALA A 30 -8.94 9.38 10.76
CA ALA A 30 -8.55 9.72 12.12
C ALA A 30 -7.02 9.84 12.26
N MET A 31 -6.25 8.93 11.65
CA MET A 31 -4.79 8.97 11.64
C MET A 31 -4.28 10.21 10.89
N PHE A 32 -4.88 10.55 9.75
CA PHE A 32 -4.54 11.77 9.03
C PHE A 32 -4.84 13.02 9.86
N VAL A 33 -6.01 13.12 10.49
CA VAL A 33 -6.35 14.24 11.38
C VAL A 33 -5.40 14.32 12.57
N ALA A 34 -5.03 13.19 13.18
CA ALA A 34 -4.08 13.13 14.28
C ALA A 34 -2.65 13.50 13.87
N SER A 35 -2.30 13.42 12.58
CA SER A 35 -1.00 13.90 12.07
C SER A 35 -0.86 15.43 12.14
N VAL A 36 -1.98 16.18 12.13
CA VAL A 36 -1.99 17.66 12.17
C VAL A 36 -1.40 18.22 13.47
N PRO A 37 -1.89 17.85 14.67
CA PRO A 37 -1.28 18.33 15.91
C PRO A 37 0.17 17.85 16.06
N LEU A 38 0.51 16.65 15.61
CA LEU A 38 1.90 16.17 15.63
C LEU A 38 2.82 17.00 14.74
N LEU A 39 2.36 17.42 13.56
CA LEU A 39 3.10 18.35 12.71
C LEU A 39 3.32 19.70 13.42
N VAL A 40 2.29 20.23 14.08
CA VAL A 40 2.40 21.50 14.85
C VAL A 40 3.41 21.35 15.99
N LEU A 41 3.32 20.25 16.74
CA LEU A 41 4.25 19.93 17.82
C LEU A 41 5.69 19.78 17.31
N ALA A 42 5.90 19.02 16.23
CA ALA A 42 7.19 18.87 15.56
C ALA A 42 7.77 20.22 15.12
N ARG A 43 6.98 21.07 14.47
CA ARG A 43 7.41 22.42 14.08
C ARG A 43 7.80 23.29 15.29
N SER A 44 7.01 23.26 16.35
CA SER A 44 7.30 24.03 17.57
C SER A 44 8.53 23.55 18.33
N ALA A 45 8.98 22.31 18.10
CA ALA A 45 10.14 21.73 18.75
C ALA A 45 11.48 22.16 18.14
N HIS A 46 11.48 22.99 17.08
CA HIS A 46 12.68 23.52 16.42
C HIS A 46 13.64 22.41 15.94
N VAL A 47 13.12 21.53 15.09
CA VAL A 47 13.91 20.45 14.47
C VAL A 47 15.13 21.04 13.74
N PRO A 48 16.33 20.46 13.93
CA PRO A 48 17.51 20.90 13.22
C PRO A 48 17.32 20.87 11.70
N SER A 49 17.72 21.93 11.00
CA SER A 49 17.61 22.02 9.54
C SER A 49 18.43 20.96 8.79
N SER A 50 19.44 20.39 9.44
CA SER A 50 20.26 19.29 8.92
C SER A 50 19.52 17.96 8.79
N TRP A 51 18.33 17.82 9.39
CA TRP A 51 17.59 16.56 9.40
C TRP A 51 16.75 16.33 8.14
N GLU A 52 16.78 17.29 7.19
CA GLU A 52 16.02 17.27 5.92
C GLU A 52 14.52 16.95 6.10
N ALA A 53 13.98 17.18 7.30
CA ALA A 53 12.61 16.83 7.65
C ALA A 53 11.61 17.73 6.91
N ASN A 54 10.73 17.12 6.11
CA ASN A 54 9.73 17.86 5.36
C ASN A 54 8.49 18.17 6.23
N LEU A 55 8.60 19.21 7.03
CA LEU A 55 7.52 19.71 7.87
C LEU A 55 6.62 20.71 7.14
N THR A 56 6.56 20.74 5.81
CA THR A 56 5.76 21.74 5.07
C THR A 56 4.26 21.42 5.10
N VAL A 57 3.41 22.45 4.95
CA VAL A 57 1.95 22.22 4.78
C VAL A 57 1.69 21.49 3.46
N GLY A 58 2.53 21.73 2.45
CA GLY A 58 2.49 21.02 1.17
C GLY A 58 2.65 19.51 1.34
N ASN A 59 3.55 19.04 2.22
CA ASN A 59 3.71 17.60 2.50
C ASN A 59 2.43 17.00 3.11
N LEU A 60 1.84 17.68 4.10
CA LEU A 60 0.58 17.27 4.71
C LEU A 60 -0.57 17.22 3.69
N LEU A 61 -0.68 18.25 2.83
CA LEU A 61 -1.68 18.30 1.76
C LEU A 61 -1.46 17.22 0.71
N GLY A 62 -0.20 16.91 0.38
CA GLY A 62 0.16 15.78 -0.46
C GLY A 62 -0.33 14.46 0.15
N GLY A 63 -0.12 14.27 1.45
CA GLY A 63 -0.67 13.14 2.22
C GLY A 63 -2.21 13.07 2.16
N ALA A 64 -2.89 14.21 2.18
CA ALA A 64 -4.36 14.28 2.09
C ALA A 64 -4.88 13.70 0.77
N LEU A 65 -4.12 13.84 -0.33
CA LEU A 65 -4.50 13.27 -1.63
C LEU A 65 -4.59 11.73 -1.57
N PHE A 66 -3.76 11.09 -0.74
CA PHE A 66 -3.79 9.64 -0.56
C PHE A 66 -5.06 9.15 0.18
N LEU A 67 -5.84 10.03 0.82
CA LEU A 67 -7.14 9.66 1.39
C LEU A 67 -8.17 9.24 0.34
N ILE A 68 -7.91 9.51 -0.95
CA ILE A 68 -8.73 8.98 -2.03
C ILE A 68 -8.71 7.46 -2.08
N PHE A 69 -7.57 6.82 -1.73
CA PHE A 69 -7.42 5.37 -1.76
C PHE A 69 -8.33 4.66 -0.75
N PRO A 70 -8.32 4.97 0.57
CA PRO A 70 -9.22 4.33 1.52
C PRO A 70 -10.69 4.72 1.28
N LEU A 71 -10.97 5.92 0.77
CA LEU A 71 -12.34 6.32 0.41
C LEU A 71 -12.90 5.48 -0.74
N VAL A 72 -12.17 5.38 -1.85
CA VAL A 72 -12.56 4.56 -3.01
C VAL A 72 -12.55 3.08 -2.64
N GLY A 73 -11.56 2.64 -1.86
CA GLY A 73 -11.44 1.29 -1.33
C GLY A 73 -12.65 0.89 -0.50
N ALA A 74 -13.10 1.75 0.44
CA ALA A 74 -14.30 1.53 1.23
C ALA A 74 -15.56 1.42 0.35
N LEU A 75 -15.68 2.30 -0.65
CA LEU A 75 -16.81 2.30 -1.57
C LEU A 75 -16.88 1.02 -2.41
N ILE A 76 -15.73 0.53 -2.89
CA ILE A 76 -15.64 -0.71 -3.67
C ILE A 76 -15.88 -1.93 -2.76
N ALA A 77 -15.21 -2.01 -1.60
CA ALA A 77 -15.32 -3.16 -0.70
C ALA A 77 -16.72 -3.30 -0.09
N SER A 78 -17.40 -2.18 0.20
CA SER A 78 -18.78 -2.19 0.70
C SER A 78 -19.80 -2.65 -0.34
N ARG A 79 -19.63 -2.30 -1.62
CA ARG A 79 -20.55 -2.70 -2.70
C ARG A 79 -20.19 -4.03 -3.35
N ARG A 80 -18.90 -4.38 -3.38
CA ARG A 80 -18.35 -5.58 -4.01
C ARG A 80 -17.33 -6.23 -3.08
N PRO A 81 -17.77 -6.84 -1.97
CA PRO A 81 -16.87 -7.40 -0.95
C PRO A 81 -15.94 -8.50 -1.48
N ARG A 82 -16.32 -9.16 -2.59
CA ARG A 82 -15.51 -10.17 -3.28
C ARG A 82 -14.44 -9.59 -4.21
N ASN A 83 -14.41 -8.27 -4.41
CA ASN A 83 -13.41 -7.60 -5.24
C ASN A 83 -12.22 -7.21 -4.37
N ALA A 84 -11.08 -7.89 -4.57
CA ALA A 84 -9.86 -7.65 -3.82
C ALA A 84 -9.31 -6.22 -3.96
N ILE A 85 -9.62 -5.51 -5.05
CA ILE A 85 -9.11 -4.14 -5.29
C ILE A 85 -9.57 -3.18 -4.19
N GLY A 86 -10.84 -3.27 -3.76
CA GLY A 86 -11.36 -2.41 -2.70
C GLY A 86 -10.56 -2.56 -1.39
N TRP A 87 -10.22 -3.79 -1.03
CA TRP A 87 -9.41 -4.11 0.15
C TRP A 87 -7.95 -3.69 0.00
N ILE A 88 -7.38 -3.82 -1.20
CA ILE A 88 -6.01 -3.37 -1.48
C ILE A 88 -5.91 -1.84 -1.34
N LEU A 89 -6.88 -1.09 -1.87
CA LEU A 89 -6.88 0.38 -1.75
C LEU A 89 -7.09 0.83 -0.30
N LEU A 90 -7.87 0.08 0.50
CA LEU A 90 -7.98 0.31 1.95
C LEU A 90 -6.65 0.05 2.68
N ALA A 91 -5.99 -1.06 2.36
CA ALA A 91 -4.69 -1.41 2.95
C ALA A 91 -3.61 -0.38 2.59
N ASP A 92 -3.56 0.04 1.32
CA ASP A 92 -2.64 1.08 0.83
C ASP A 92 -2.90 2.42 1.53
N GLY A 93 -4.16 2.85 1.63
CA GLY A 93 -4.54 4.04 2.37
C GLY A 93 -4.12 4.02 3.85
N LEU A 94 -4.28 2.87 4.50
CA LEU A 94 -3.85 2.68 5.88
C LEU A 94 -2.32 2.79 6.01
N LEU A 95 -1.56 2.19 5.08
CA LEU A 95 -0.10 2.27 5.08
C LEU A 95 0.39 3.71 4.88
N TRP A 96 -0.16 4.45 3.92
CA TRP A 96 0.22 5.86 3.69
C TRP A 96 -0.14 6.78 4.85
N THR A 97 -1.32 6.61 5.44
CA THR A 97 -1.71 7.40 6.63
C THR A 97 -0.91 7.01 7.86
N PHE A 98 -0.52 5.74 8.01
CA PHE A 98 0.42 5.27 9.03
C PHE A 98 1.80 5.90 8.86
N LEU A 99 2.35 5.91 7.65
CA LEU A 99 3.62 6.57 7.35
C LEU A 99 3.57 8.05 7.76
N GLY A 100 2.55 8.78 7.29
CA GLY A 100 2.43 10.22 7.57
C GLY A 100 2.30 10.58 9.05
N ILE A 101 1.50 9.84 9.83
CA ILE A 101 1.39 10.12 11.27
C ILE A 101 2.67 9.73 12.04
N THR A 102 3.30 8.61 11.67
CA THR A 102 4.47 8.10 12.39
C THR A 102 5.76 8.88 12.09
N ASP A 103 5.87 9.52 10.93
CA ASP A 103 6.96 10.45 10.62
C ASP A 103 7.00 11.60 11.64
N TYR A 104 5.89 12.31 11.81
CA TYR A 104 5.81 13.43 12.77
C TYR A 104 5.92 12.95 14.22
N TYR A 105 5.35 11.78 14.54
CA TYR A 105 5.44 11.18 15.87
C TYR A 105 6.89 10.87 16.26
N GLY A 106 7.62 10.15 15.42
CA GLY A 106 9.00 9.76 15.68
C GLY A 106 9.89 11.00 15.81
N LEU A 107 9.70 11.96 14.90
CA LEU A 107 10.49 13.18 14.88
C LEU A 107 10.24 14.06 16.11
N TYR A 108 8.97 14.27 16.51
CA TYR A 108 8.64 14.99 17.73
C TYR A 108 9.22 14.29 18.97
N GLY A 109 9.10 12.96 19.05
CA GLY A 109 9.54 12.19 20.20
C GLY A 109 11.05 12.15 20.40
N VAL A 110 11.80 12.20 19.31
CA VAL A 110 13.27 12.30 19.39
C VAL A 110 13.68 13.71 19.81
N VAL A 111 13.09 14.75 19.20
CA VAL A 111 13.48 16.13 19.51
C VAL A 111 13.09 16.52 20.94
N ARG A 112 12.03 15.92 21.48
CA ARG A 112 11.64 16.03 22.90
C ARG A 112 11.69 14.67 23.60
N PRO A 113 12.86 14.22 24.06
CA PRO A 113 12.99 12.96 24.78
C PRO A 113 12.00 12.85 25.95
N GLY A 114 11.33 11.70 26.09
CA GLY A 114 10.34 11.46 27.14
C GLY A 114 8.92 11.97 26.83
N SER A 115 8.70 12.65 25.71
CA SER A 115 7.37 13.15 25.33
C SER A 115 6.41 12.07 24.82
N VAL A 116 6.94 11.03 24.15
CA VAL A 116 6.18 9.91 23.61
C VAL A 116 6.96 8.60 23.77
N PRO A 117 6.28 7.44 23.90
CA PRO A 117 6.94 6.16 24.04
C PRO A 117 7.58 5.66 22.72
N PHE A 118 8.78 5.09 22.80
CA PHE A 118 9.46 4.37 21.71
C PHE A 118 9.54 5.08 20.32
N PRO A 119 9.87 6.39 20.24
CA PRO A 119 9.84 7.11 18.97
C PRO A 119 10.79 6.54 17.90
N VAL A 120 11.97 6.08 18.31
CA VAL A 120 12.96 5.47 17.40
C VAL A 120 12.48 4.12 16.86
N GLY A 121 11.80 3.30 17.68
CA GLY A 121 11.23 2.03 17.26
C GLY A 121 10.10 2.21 16.25
N VAL A 122 9.21 3.19 16.49
CA VAL A 122 8.14 3.55 15.55
C VAL A 122 8.69 4.04 14.22
N ALA A 123 9.74 4.87 14.24
CA ALA A 123 10.39 5.33 13.02
C ALA A 123 11.12 4.20 12.27
N GLY A 124 11.72 3.25 12.99
CA GLY A 124 12.29 2.04 12.39
C GLY A 124 11.24 1.20 11.66
N ILE A 125 10.01 1.10 12.21
CA ILE A 125 8.90 0.41 11.53
C ILE A 125 8.46 1.18 10.29
N ASN A 126 8.30 2.51 10.42
CA ASN A 126 7.93 3.38 9.30
C ASN A 126 8.89 3.23 8.11
N ASN A 127 10.20 3.13 8.38
CA ASN A 127 11.28 3.13 7.37
C ASN A 127 11.09 2.13 6.22
N PHE A 128 10.45 0.98 6.46
CA PHE A 128 10.21 -0.03 5.42
C PHE A 128 8.75 -0.12 4.94
N MET A 129 7.81 0.60 5.56
CA MET A 129 6.38 0.50 5.26
C MET A 129 5.98 1.12 3.92
N TRP A 130 6.84 1.93 3.30
CA TRP A 130 6.64 2.40 1.94
C TRP A 130 6.68 1.26 0.92
N VAL A 131 7.47 0.21 1.17
CA VAL A 131 7.63 -0.95 0.27
C VAL A 131 6.30 -1.65 -0.01
N PRO A 132 5.52 -2.08 1.00
CA PRO A 132 4.23 -2.71 0.76
C PRO A 132 3.20 -1.72 0.21
N ALA A 133 3.24 -0.44 0.60
CA ALA A 133 2.31 0.57 0.07
C ALA A 133 2.48 0.71 -1.45
N VAL A 134 3.68 1.04 -1.89
CA VAL A 134 4.01 1.17 -3.31
C VAL A 134 3.83 -0.16 -4.05
N GLY A 135 4.25 -1.27 -3.45
CA GLY A 135 4.13 -2.60 -4.03
C GLY A 135 2.69 -3.06 -4.26
N LEU A 136 1.81 -2.87 -3.29
CA LEU A 136 0.39 -3.23 -3.39
C LEU A 136 -0.30 -2.44 -4.52
N LEU A 137 -0.09 -1.13 -4.53
CA LEU A 137 -0.66 -0.24 -5.53
C LEU A 137 -0.08 -0.51 -6.94
N GLY A 138 1.25 -0.57 -7.04
CA GLY A 138 1.96 -0.69 -8.30
C GLY A 138 1.91 -2.08 -8.94
N THR A 139 1.66 -3.15 -8.18
CA THR A 139 1.64 -4.51 -8.72
C THR A 139 0.24 -5.13 -8.72
N TYR A 140 -0.44 -5.18 -7.57
CA TYR A 140 -1.66 -5.97 -7.41
C TYR A 140 -2.89 -5.26 -7.98
N VAL A 141 -2.97 -3.93 -7.93
CA VAL A 141 -4.08 -3.21 -8.56
C VAL A 141 -4.12 -3.50 -10.06
N PHE A 142 -3.00 -3.37 -10.76
CA PHE A 142 -2.94 -3.65 -12.20
C PHE A 142 -3.17 -5.13 -12.55
N LEU A 143 -2.66 -6.04 -11.71
CA LEU A 143 -2.79 -7.48 -11.92
C LEU A 143 -4.23 -7.99 -11.72
N LEU A 144 -4.96 -7.39 -10.79
CA LEU A 144 -6.31 -7.81 -10.39
C LEU A 144 -7.42 -6.97 -11.03
N PHE A 145 -7.12 -5.77 -11.53
CA PHE A 145 -8.06 -4.97 -12.31
C PHE A 145 -8.62 -5.77 -13.48
N PRO A 146 -9.90 -5.61 -13.90
CA PRO A 146 -10.98 -4.87 -13.24
C PRO A 146 -11.75 -5.68 -12.18
N ASP A 147 -11.71 -7.00 -12.25
CA ASP A 147 -12.66 -7.87 -11.53
C ASP A 147 -12.21 -8.26 -10.11
N GLY A 148 -11.01 -7.84 -9.70
CA GLY A 148 -10.43 -8.21 -8.41
C GLY A 148 -9.94 -9.65 -8.34
N ARG A 149 -9.72 -10.28 -9.50
CA ARG A 149 -9.30 -11.68 -9.61
C ARG A 149 -8.16 -11.82 -10.60
N LEU A 150 -7.30 -12.80 -10.35
CA LEU A 150 -6.25 -13.15 -11.30
C LEU A 150 -6.86 -13.65 -12.61
N PRO A 151 -6.44 -13.14 -13.79
CA PRO A 151 -7.07 -13.49 -15.06
C PRO A 151 -6.95 -14.97 -15.44
N SER A 152 -5.88 -15.65 -15.01
CA SER A 152 -5.62 -17.07 -15.29
C SER A 152 -4.52 -17.62 -14.37
N ARG A 153 -4.42 -18.96 -14.27
CA ARG A 153 -3.41 -19.63 -13.42
C ARG A 153 -1.96 -19.23 -13.76
N ARG A 154 -1.68 -18.87 -15.02
CA ARG A 154 -0.35 -18.42 -15.50
C ARG A 154 0.16 -17.11 -14.88
N TRP A 155 -0.72 -16.30 -14.28
CA TRP A 155 -0.33 -15.06 -13.59
C TRP A 155 -0.12 -15.25 -12.08
N ARG A 156 -0.42 -16.44 -11.54
CA ARG A 156 -0.14 -16.77 -10.14
C ARG A 156 1.35 -16.69 -9.80
N PRO A 157 2.28 -17.17 -10.64
CA PRO A 157 3.71 -17.02 -10.36
C PRO A 157 4.13 -15.56 -10.22
N LEU A 158 3.60 -14.65 -11.06
CA LEU A 158 3.87 -13.22 -10.93
C LEU A 158 3.29 -12.64 -9.63
N ALA A 159 2.06 -13.00 -9.27
CA ALA A 159 1.46 -12.57 -8.01
C ALA A 159 2.27 -13.05 -6.78
N TRP A 160 2.77 -14.29 -6.81
CA TRP A 160 3.63 -14.85 -5.78
C TRP A 160 4.98 -14.15 -5.74
N LEU A 161 5.62 -13.95 -6.90
CA LEU A 161 6.89 -13.27 -7.02
C LEU A 161 6.80 -11.84 -6.47
N SER A 162 5.78 -11.07 -6.85
CA SER A 162 5.56 -9.71 -6.33
C SER A 162 5.41 -9.71 -4.81
N GLY A 163 4.65 -10.66 -4.25
CA GLY A 163 4.47 -10.79 -2.80
C GLY A 163 5.76 -11.13 -2.08
N VAL A 164 6.54 -12.08 -2.62
CA VAL A 164 7.86 -12.45 -2.09
C VAL A 164 8.82 -11.27 -2.16
N VAL A 165 8.86 -10.55 -3.29
CA VAL A 165 9.71 -9.36 -3.45
C VAL A 165 9.34 -8.29 -2.43
N ILE A 166 8.05 -8.01 -2.22
CA ILE A 166 7.62 -7.05 -1.19
C ILE A 166 8.10 -7.48 0.20
N VAL A 167 7.88 -8.74 0.58
CA VAL A 167 8.29 -9.24 1.91
C VAL A 167 9.82 -9.20 2.09
N VAL A 168 10.56 -9.68 1.09
CA VAL A 168 12.03 -9.66 1.11
C VAL A 168 12.56 -8.24 1.20
N LEU A 169 11.95 -7.28 0.49
CA LEU A 169 12.33 -5.88 0.57
C LEU A 169 11.94 -5.23 1.90
N CYS A 170 10.79 -5.55 2.49
CA CYS A 170 10.45 -5.09 3.84
C CYS A 170 11.49 -5.54 4.86
N ILE A 171 11.84 -6.83 4.84
CA ILE A 171 12.84 -7.40 5.75
C ILE A 171 14.22 -6.78 5.48
N GLY A 172 14.60 -6.68 4.20
CA GLY A 172 15.84 -6.08 3.77
C GLY A 172 16.00 -4.65 4.27
N VAL A 173 15.11 -3.76 3.83
CA VAL A 173 15.13 -2.34 4.19
C VAL A 173 14.98 -2.13 5.69
N GLY A 174 14.15 -2.94 6.36
CA GLY A 174 13.95 -2.86 7.81
C GLY A 174 15.19 -3.24 8.61
N LEU A 175 15.99 -4.19 8.13
CA LEU A 175 17.19 -4.67 8.81
C LEU A 175 18.48 -4.00 8.31
N THR A 176 18.41 -3.16 7.27
CA THR A 176 19.54 -2.40 6.76
C THR A 176 20.14 -1.53 7.86
N PRO A 177 21.42 -1.74 8.23
CA PRO A 177 22.11 -0.85 9.15
C PRO A 177 22.32 0.50 8.47
N GLY A 178 22.20 1.58 9.25
CA GLY A 178 22.40 2.92 8.73
C GLY A 178 21.49 3.95 9.38
N PRO A 179 21.63 5.22 8.97
CA PRO A 179 20.76 6.29 9.44
C PRO A 179 19.34 6.13 8.87
N LEU A 180 18.35 6.31 9.74
CA LEU A 180 16.97 6.52 9.34
C LEU A 180 16.89 7.85 8.62
N GLN A 181 16.45 7.81 7.35
CA GLN A 181 16.30 9.01 6.53
C GLN A 181 15.30 10.00 7.15
N ASN A 182 14.29 9.49 7.85
CA ASN A 182 13.18 10.27 8.38
C ASN A 182 13.53 10.97 9.71
N LEU A 183 14.68 10.66 10.31
CA LEU A 183 15.10 11.14 11.64
C LEU A 183 16.55 11.67 11.66
N GLY A 184 17.00 12.28 10.56
CA GLY A 184 18.22 13.11 10.57
C GLY A 184 19.49 12.40 11.03
N GLY A 185 19.66 11.13 10.68
CA GLY A 185 20.89 10.40 10.97
C GLY A 185 20.82 9.40 12.13
N ILE A 186 19.69 9.32 12.85
CA ILE A 186 19.53 8.35 13.94
C ILE A 186 19.66 6.93 13.38
N ARG A 187 20.49 6.11 14.03
CA ARG A 187 20.71 4.73 13.62
C ARG A 187 19.41 3.93 13.69
N ASN A 188 19.16 3.13 12.66
CA ASN A 188 18.07 2.18 12.62
C ASN A 188 18.17 1.21 13.81
N PRO A 189 17.16 1.16 14.71
CA PRO A 189 17.20 0.28 15.88
C PRO A 189 17.16 -1.22 15.51
N PHE A 190 16.73 -1.55 14.30
CA PHE A 190 16.64 -2.93 13.79
C PHE A 190 17.83 -3.29 12.87
N GLY A 191 18.78 -2.37 12.69
CA GLY A 191 19.92 -2.57 11.80
C GLY A 191 20.85 -3.70 12.25
N LEU A 192 21.20 -4.61 11.34
CA LEU A 192 22.16 -5.69 11.60
C LEU A 192 23.52 -5.37 10.96
N GLU A 193 24.43 -4.78 11.72
CA GLU A 193 25.72 -4.25 11.22
C GLU A 193 26.70 -5.31 10.71
N SER A 194 26.55 -6.57 11.13
CA SER A 194 27.52 -7.65 10.89
C SER A 194 27.06 -8.71 9.89
N ASN A 195 25.98 -8.47 9.15
CA ASN A 195 25.35 -9.52 8.33
C ASN A 195 25.37 -9.21 6.81
N PRO A 196 26.23 -9.87 6.01
CA PRO A 196 26.44 -9.56 4.59
C PRO A 196 25.18 -9.67 3.71
N TRP A 197 24.20 -10.48 4.11
CA TRP A 197 22.97 -10.67 3.35
C TRP A 197 22.07 -9.43 3.35
N VAL A 198 22.24 -8.53 4.33
CA VAL A 198 21.43 -7.31 4.43
C VAL A 198 21.83 -6.30 3.35
N GLU A 199 23.13 -6.17 3.06
CA GLU A 199 23.62 -5.39 1.91
C GLU A 199 23.10 -5.97 0.59
N THR A 200 22.97 -7.31 0.53
CA THR A 200 22.45 -8.00 -0.64
C THR A 200 20.98 -7.68 -0.90
N ALA A 201 20.21 -7.32 0.15
CA ALA A 201 18.79 -7.01 0.01
C ALA A 201 18.53 -5.80 -0.91
N GLY A 202 19.46 -4.83 -0.93
CA GLY A 202 19.41 -3.67 -1.82
C GLY A 202 19.42 -4.05 -3.31
N TYR A 203 20.06 -5.17 -3.69
CA TYR A 203 20.08 -5.63 -5.08
C TYR A 203 18.71 -6.11 -5.57
N PHE A 204 17.79 -6.44 -4.67
CA PHE A 204 16.42 -6.83 -5.04
C PHE A 204 15.50 -5.62 -5.21
N LEU A 205 15.93 -4.40 -4.83
CA LEU A 205 15.12 -3.19 -4.94
C LEU A 205 14.60 -2.94 -6.36
N PRO A 206 15.39 -3.14 -7.43
CA PRO A 206 14.92 -3.00 -8.81
C PRO A 206 13.88 -4.06 -9.23
N LEU A 207 13.73 -5.17 -8.50
CA LEU A 207 12.71 -6.17 -8.82
C LEU A 207 11.30 -5.65 -8.60
N LEU A 208 11.10 -4.72 -7.67
CA LEU A 208 9.80 -4.13 -7.39
C LEU A 208 9.23 -3.38 -8.62
N PRO A 209 9.92 -2.39 -9.22
CA PRO A 209 9.44 -1.74 -10.44
C PRO A 209 9.35 -2.72 -11.63
N LEU A 210 10.21 -3.74 -11.72
CA LEU A 210 10.09 -4.78 -12.75
C LEU A 210 8.78 -5.57 -12.61
N CYS A 211 8.38 -5.92 -11.39
CA CYS A 211 7.09 -6.56 -11.12
C CYS A 211 5.92 -5.64 -11.49
N MET A 212 6.04 -4.33 -11.24
CA MET A 212 5.02 -3.35 -11.64
C MET A 212 4.88 -3.28 -13.16
N LEU A 213 5.99 -3.20 -13.88
CA LEU A 213 6.02 -3.20 -15.34
C LEU A 213 5.43 -4.48 -15.91
N ALA A 214 5.75 -5.65 -15.33
CA ALA A 214 5.16 -6.93 -15.71
C ALA A 214 3.63 -6.95 -15.46
N SER A 215 3.15 -6.39 -14.34
CA SER A 215 1.73 -6.23 -14.06
C SER A 215 1.03 -5.33 -15.07
N VAL A 216 1.63 -4.19 -15.43
CA VAL A 216 1.10 -3.30 -16.48
C VAL A 216 1.09 -4.01 -17.83
N PHE A 217 2.14 -4.74 -18.18
CA PHE A 217 2.20 -5.52 -19.42
C PHE A 217 1.10 -6.59 -19.48
N SER A 218 0.78 -7.22 -18.34
CA SER A 218 -0.35 -8.16 -18.23
C SER A 218 -1.69 -7.52 -18.61
N LEU A 219 -1.91 -6.29 -18.13
CA LEU A 219 -3.10 -5.50 -18.39
C LEU A 219 -3.20 -5.12 -19.87
N VAL A 220 -2.09 -4.66 -20.46
CA VAL A 220 -2.00 -4.31 -21.88
C VAL A 220 -2.25 -5.53 -22.77
N MET A 221 -1.62 -6.67 -22.48
CA MET A 221 -1.84 -7.91 -23.24
C MET A 221 -3.30 -8.37 -23.18
N ARG A 222 -3.98 -8.21 -22.04
CA ARG A 222 -5.40 -8.54 -21.92
C ARG A 222 -6.26 -7.63 -22.79
N TYR A 223 -6.06 -6.31 -22.71
CA TYR A 223 -6.79 -5.36 -23.56
C TYR A 223 -6.62 -5.63 -25.06
N ARG A 224 -5.42 -6.06 -25.48
CA ARG A 224 -5.15 -6.44 -26.87
C ARG A 224 -5.83 -7.74 -27.28
N ARG A 225 -5.95 -8.73 -26.38
CA ARG A 225 -6.62 -10.01 -26.67
C ARG A 225 -8.15 -9.86 -26.79
N THR A 226 -8.78 -9.04 -25.96
CA THR A 226 -10.23 -8.80 -26.04
C THR A 226 -10.63 -8.09 -27.35
N ARG A 227 -9.75 -7.23 -27.90
CA ARG A 227 -9.93 -6.70 -29.27
C ARG A 227 -9.72 -7.75 -30.38
N GLY A 228 -9.02 -8.84 -30.10
CA GLY A 228 -8.82 -9.96 -31.02
C GLY A 228 -10.07 -10.81 -31.24
N GLU A 229 -10.92 -10.95 -30.22
CA GLU A 229 -12.21 -11.68 -30.34
C GLU A 229 -13.21 -10.94 -31.23
N VAL A 230 -13.21 -9.60 -31.21
CA VAL A 230 -14.01 -8.77 -32.13
C VAL A 230 -13.63 -9.05 -33.60
N ARG A 231 -12.35 -9.26 -33.90
CA ARG A 231 -11.90 -9.67 -35.25
C ARG A 231 -12.38 -11.07 -35.62
N GLN A 232 -12.48 -12.00 -34.67
CA GLN A 232 -13.04 -13.33 -34.95
C GLN A 232 -14.56 -13.27 -35.16
N GLN A 233 -15.31 -12.48 -34.40
CA GLN A 233 -16.74 -12.28 -34.63
C GLN A 233 -17.04 -11.60 -35.98
N ILE A 234 -16.24 -10.60 -36.37
CA ILE A 234 -16.35 -9.99 -37.71
C ILE A 234 -16.06 -11.01 -38.82
N LYS A 235 -15.11 -11.94 -38.62
CA LYS A 235 -14.88 -13.04 -39.56
C LYS A 235 -16.06 -14.00 -39.67
N TRP A 236 -16.73 -14.32 -38.56
CA TRP A 236 -17.92 -15.17 -38.57
C TRP A 236 -19.11 -14.51 -39.26
N ILE A 237 -19.30 -13.19 -39.07
CA ILE A 237 -20.34 -12.43 -39.78
C ILE A 237 -20.01 -12.32 -41.27
N ALA A 238 -18.74 -12.08 -41.63
CA ALA A 238 -18.31 -12.05 -43.03
C ALA A 238 -18.45 -13.42 -43.72
N LEU A 239 -18.24 -14.53 -43.01
CA LEU A 239 -18.45 -15.88 -43.52
C LEU A 239 -19.94 -16.25 -43.62
N ALA A 240 -20.79 -15.70 -42.74
CA ALA A 240 -22.25 -15.90 -42.80
C ALA A 240 -22.93 -15.02 -43.86
N ALA A 241 -22.24 -13.99 -44.36
CA ALA A 241 -22.71 -13.09 -45.41
C ALA A 241 -22.20 -13.48 -46.82
N SER A 242 -21.48 -14.61 -46.94
CA SER A 242 -21.05 -15.23 -48.21
C SER A 242 -21.80 -16.52 -48.46
#